data_AF-F0IK88-F1
#
_entry.id   AF-F0IK88-F1
#
_cell.length_a   1.000
_cell.length_b   1.000
_cell.length_c   1.000
_cell.angle_alpha   90.00
_cell.angle_beta   90.00
_cell.angle_gamma   90.00
#
_symmetry.space_group_name_H-M   'P 1'
#
loop_
_entity.id
_entity.type
_entity.pdbx_description
1 polymer ?
#
loop_
_entity_poly.entity_id
_entity_poly.type
_entity_poly.pdbx_seq_one_letter_code
_entity_poly.pdbx_strand_id
1 'polypeptide(L)'
;MDGLYSRVSKITKQALYSFMKEEEISTLNYHFRYYFDYCIDVNQIQVIPHHFSNHKIEGLTVIDELGTSFSYEQDNPETKRHFTLCHELGHFILKHDGSYFTESVDNQESIIEREANVFSAIVLMPDIVLLSKIYYACESFQKVKEDLEVSKQALYFRLIDLLRVYKVDTESAIKQAVDEYLDGQNASLHHCFHQLKEMMIEEFNHYQPSLIARLKKILKQTNFVTSQELPELLDQTRWDEIRAVKKFKVWLVYNKGKSLAYVWDSNKLSETEARRKANLELLVM
;
A
#
# COMPACT_ATOMS: atom_id res chain seq x y z
N MET A 1 -16.23 -4.91 16.85
CA MET A 1 -14.89 -4.42 16.47
C MET A 1 -14.50 -4.94 15.09
N ASP A 2 -14.77 -6.22 14.82
CA ASP A 2 -14.42 -6.93 13.59
C ASP A 2 -14.92 -6.28 12.28
N GLY A 3 -16.14 -5.73 12.25
CA GLY A 3 -16.68 -5.11 11.03
C GLY A 3 -15.95 -3.83 10.59
N LEU A 4 -15.59 -2.98 11.55
CA LEU A 4 -14.83 -1.75 11.31
C LEU A 4 -13.43 -2.07 10.82
N TYR A 5 -12.72 -2.94 11.56
CA TYR A 5 -11.37 -3.35 11.19
C TYR A 5 -11.34 -3.97 9.79
N SER A 6 -12.28 -4.89 9.48
CA SER A 6 -12.35 -5.55 8.18
C SER A 6 -12.60 -4.55 7.03
N ARG A 7 -13.46 -3.55 7.24
CA ARG A 7 -13.75 -2.50 6.27
C ARG A 7 -12.50 -1.66 5.97
N VAL A 8 -11.87 -1.11 7.01
CA VAL A 8 -10.68 -0.26 6.88
C VAL A 8 -9.53 -1.07 6.31
N SER A 9 -9.34 -2.30 6.78
CA SER A 9 -8.31 -3.21 6.28
C SER A 9 -8.43 -3.46 4.78
N LYS A 10 -9.65 -3.74 4.29
CA LYS A 10 -9.88 -3.91 2.86
C LYS A 10 -9.52 -2.66 2.05
N ILE A 11 -9.97 -1.47 2.48
CA ILE A 11 -9.68 -0.21 1.78
C ILE A 11 -8.18 0.08 1.78
N THR A 12 -7.53 -0.07 2.94
CA THR A 12 -6.10 0.19 3.13
C THR A 12 -5.26 -0.76 2.29
N LYS A 13 -5.52 -2.08 2.37
CA LYS A 13 -4.83 -3.09 1.57
C LYS A 13 -5.03 -2.89 0.08
N GLN A 14 -6.24 -2.53 -0.35
CA GLN A 14 -6.49 -2.24 -1.76
C GLN A 14 -5.60 -1.11 -2.28
N ALA A 15 -5.49 0.00 -1.55
CA ALA A 15 -4.65 1.12 -1.95
C ALA A 15 -3.16 0.78 -1.83
N LEU A 16 -2.74 0.25 -0.69
CA LEU A 16 -1.33 -0.04 -0.38
C LEU A 16 -0.75 -1.15 -1.25
N TYR A 17 -1.43 -2.29 -1.39
CA TYR A 17 -0.90 -3.41 -2.17
C TYR A 17 -0.88 -3.13 -3.67
N SER A 18 -1.85 -2.36 -4.17
CA SER A 18 -1.81 -1.86 -5.55
C SER A 18 -0.58 -0.99 -5.77
N PHE A 19 -0.32 -0.05 -4.85
CA PHE A 19 0.87 0.80 -4.87
C PHE A 19 2.17 -0.04 -4.80
N MET A 20 2.27 -0.96 -3.84
CA MET A 20 3.46 -1.79 -3.67
C MET A 20 3.78 -2.59 -4.94
N LYS A 21 2.77 -3.11 -5.63
CA LYS A 21 3.01 -3.81 -6.90
C LYS A 21 3.34 -2.87 -8.06
N GLU A 22 2.66 -1.72 -8.12
CA GLU A 22 2.95 -0.72 -9.14
C GLU A 22 4.39 -0.23 -9.03
N GLU A 23 4.87 0.09 -7.82
CA GLU A 23 6.23 0.56 -7.57
C GLU A 23 7.24 -0.58 -7.34
N GLU A 24 6.83 -1.85 -7.48
CA GLU A 24 7.68 -3.04 -7.26
C GLU A 24 8.39 -3.05 -5.90
N ILE A 25 7.68 -2.58 -4.87
CA ILE A 25 8.18 -2.52 -3.50
C ILE A 25 8.39 -3.93 -2.96
N SER A 26 9.62 -4.20 -2.53
CA SER A 26 9.97 -5.45 -1.85
C SER A 26 9.21 -5.60 -0.53
N THR A 27 8.64 -6.77 -0.29
CA THR A 27 7.99 -7.09 0.99
C THR A 27 8.98 -7.28 2.15
N LEU A 28 10.26 -7.56 1.85
CA LEU A 28 11.32 -7.70 2.86
C LEU A 28 11.95 -6.35 3.24
N ASN A 29 12.10 -5.46 2.26
CA ASN A 29 12.71 -4.12 2.43
C ASN A 29 11.66 -3.00 2.42
N TYR A 30 10.42 -3.32 2.82
CA TYR A 30 9.33 -2.36 2.89
C TYR A 30 9.60 -1.30 3.95
N HIS A 31 9.27 -0.05 3.65
CA HIS A 31 9.20 1.05 4.60
C HIS A 31 7.96 1.89 4.33
N PHE A 32 7.27 2.35 5.38
CA PHE A 32 6.00 3.07 5.24
C PHE A 32 6.13 4.36 4.43
N ARG A 33 7.32 4.99 4.45
CA ARG A 33 7.62 6.21 3.69
C ARG A 33 7.36 6.05 2.20
N TYR A 34 7.57 4.87 1.62
CA TYR A 34 7.32 4.68 0.20
C TYR A 34 5.88 5.01 -0.17
N TYR A 35 4.92 4.47 0.60
CA TYR A 35 3.50 4.73 0.36
C TYR A 35 3.09 6.12 0.86
N PHE A 36 3.57 6.52 2.04
CA PHE A 36 3.24 7.81 2.63
C PHE A 36 3.67 8.96 1.72
N ASP A 37 4.94 9.02 1.31
CA ASP A 37 5.47 10.10 0.49
C ASP A 37 4.81 10.13 -0.90
N TYR A 38 4.50 8.96 -1.49
CA TYR A 38 3.69 8.88 -2.71
C TYR A 38 2.32 9.54 -2.54
N CYS A 39 1.62 9.26 -1.43
CA CYS A 39 0.35 9.89 -1.13
C CYS A 39 0.49 11.41 -0.93
N ILE A 40 1.54 11.86 -0.25
CA ILE A 40 1.81 13.29 -0.06
C ILE A 40 2.02 13.98 -1.42
N ASP A 41 2.86 13.41 -2.28
CA ASP A 41 3.18 13.97 -3.59
C ASP A 41 1.96 14.01 -4.51
N VAL A 42 1.22 12.91 -4.64
CA VAL A 42 0.06 12.85 -5.56
C VAL A 42 -1.05 13.80 -5.13
N ASN A 43 -1.22 14.04 -3.83
CA ASN A 43 -2.26 14.90 -3.29
C ASN A 43 -1.77 16.32 -2.94
N GLN A 44 -0.49 16.63 -3.18
CA GLN A 44 0.13 17.92 -2.88
C GLN A 44 -0.08 18.35 -1.41
N ILE A 45 0.05 17.39 -0.48
CA ILE A 45 -0.15 17.63 0.95
C ILE A 45 1.12 18.27 1.53
N GLN A 46 0.96 19.27 2.39
CA GLN A 46 2.10 19.83 3.14
C GLN A 46 2.29 19.09 4.46
N VAL A 47 3.50 18.63 4.76
CA VAL A 47 3.81 17.99 6.05
C VAL A 47 4.66 18.95 6.89
N ILE A 48 4.13 19.37 8.04
CA ILE A 48 4.68 20.48 8.84
C ILE A 48 5.01 19.97 10.25
N PRO A 49 6.28 20.00 10.69
CA PRO A 49 6.61 19.76 12.09
C PRO A 49 6.09 20.91 12.95
N HIS A 50 5.43 20.58 14.06
CA HIS A 50 4.94 21.55 15.03
C HIS A 50 5.42 21.22 16.44
N HIS A 51 5.45 22.22 17.31
CA HIS A 51 5.53 22.04 18.75
C HIS A 51 4.25 22.57 19.38
N PHE A 52 3.37 21.67 19.82
CA PHE A 52 2.11 22.00 20.43
C PHE A 52 2.31 22.27 21.91
N SER A 53 2.22 23.55 22.28
CA SER A 53 2.49 24.04 23.64
C SER A 53 1.56 23.45 24.71
N ASN A 54 0.42 22.91 24.27
CA ASN A 54 -0.52 22.17 25.09
C ASN A 54 -0.33 20.70 24.70
N HIS A 55 0.37 19.89 25.52
CA HIS A 55 0.77 18.48 25.28
C HIS A 55 -0.38 17.47 25.06
N LYS A 56 -1.51 17.94 24.56
CA LYS A 56 -2.72 17.17 24.25
C LYS A 56 -2.89 16.90 22.76
N ILE A 57 -2.15 17.59 21.89
CA ILE A 57 -2.26 17.43 20.43
C ILE A 57 -1.02 16.70 19.94
N GLU A 58 -1.24 15.55 19.30
CA GLU A 58 -0.17 14.71 18.76
C GLU A 58 -0.02 14.93 17.25
N GLY A 59 -1.16 15.05 16.56
CA GLY A 59 -1.28 15.28 15.14
C GLY A 59 -2.45 16.21 14.81
N LEU A 60 -2.35 16.88 13.66
CA LEU A 60 -3.38 17.77 13.16
C LEU A 60 -3.45 17.73 11.63
N THR A 61 -4.63 17.42 11.10
CA THR A 61 -4.96 17.59 9.67
C THR A 61 -5.82 18.82 9.46
N VAL A 62 -5.42 19.67 8.51
CA VAL A 62 -6.20 20.84 8.05
C VAL A 62 -6.48 20.70 6.55
N ILE A 63 -7.75 20.82 6.17
CA ILE A 63 -8.20 20.83 4.77
C ILE A 63 -9.03 22.09 4.55
N ASP A 64 -8.52 23.01 3.73
CA ASP A 64 -9.16 24.30 3.43
C ASP A 64 -9.04 24.70 1.94
N GLU A 65 -9.44 25.92 1.61
CA GLU A 65 -9.39 26.46 0.24
C GLU A 65 -7.96 26.61 -0.32
N LEU A 66 -6.94 26.64 0.55
CA LEU A 66 -5.53 26.78 0.20
C LEU A 66 -4.85 25.41 0.00
N GLY A 67 -5.42 24.35 0.56
CA GLY A 67 -4.99 22.97 0.33
C GLY A 67 -5.11 22.09 1.56
N THR A 68 -4.33 21.00 1.58
CA THR A 68 -4.27 20.05 2.69
C THR A 68 -2.91 20.11 3.36
N SER A 69 -2.89 20.11 4.70
CA SER A 69 -1.67 19.98 5.49
C SER A 69 -1.83 18.99 6.64
N PHE A 70 -0.75 18.26 6.93
CA PHE A 70 -0.58 17.40 8.09
C PHE A 70 0.48 17.98 9.00
N SER A 71 0.18 17.98 10.29
CA SER A 71 1.06 18.45 11.34
C SER A 71 1.29 17.35 12.37
N TYR A 72 2.48 17.31 12.96
CA TYR A 72 2.82 16.37 14.02
C TYR A 72 3.71 17.02 15.07
N GLU A 73 3.62 16.56 16.32
CA GLU A 73 4.51 16.99 17.39
C GLU A 73 5.94 16.53 17.11
N GLN A 74 6.85 17.48 16.88
CA GLN A 74 8.22 17.21 16.44
C GLN A 74 9.08 16.57 17.53
N ASP A 75 8.78 16.86 18.80
CA ASP A 75 9.54 16.39 19.97
C ASP A 75 9.17 14.94 20.38
N ASN A 76 8.15 14.36 19.73
CA ASN A 76 7.80 12.97 19.97
C ASN A 76 8.89 12.00 19.48
N PRO A 77 9.00 10.81 20.11
CA PRO A 77 9.84 9.74 19.59
C PRO A 77 9.47 9.40 18.14
N GLU A 78 10.48 9.06 17.34
CA GLU A 78 10.33 8.80 15.90
C GLU A 78 9.21 7.82 15.56
N THR A 79 9.17 6.68 16.25
CA THR A 79 8.11 5.67 16.07
C THR A 79 6.69 6.19 16.30
N LYS A 80 6.53 7.18 17.20
CA LYS A 80 5.25 7.84 17.46
C LYS A 80 4.92 8.83 16.36
N ARG A 81 5.90 9.60 15.88
CA ARG A 81 5.72 10.49 14.72
C ARG A 81 5.31 9.71 13.47
N HIS A 82 5.88 8.53 13.25
CA HIS A 82 5.50 7.65 12.13
C HIS A 82 4.05 7.20 12.23
N PHE A 83 3.62 6.81 13.43
CA PHE A 83 2.23 6.45 13.68
C PHE A 83 1.27 7.62 13.44
N THR A 84 1.57 8.80 13.99
CA THR A 84 0.75 10.00 13.81
C THR A 84 0.67 10.40 12.33
N LEU A 85 1.78 10.41 11.59
CA LEU A 85 1.76 10.73 10.16
C LEU A 85 0.85 9.77 9.37
N CYS A 86 0.96 8.46 9.60
CA CYS A 86 0.09 7.48 8.96
C CYS A 86 -1.37 7.59 9.44
N HIS A 87 -1.60 8.03 10.68
CA HIS A 87 -2.92 8.28 11.24
C HIS A 87 -3.61 9.47 10.53
N GLU A 88 -2.92 10.60 10.38
CA GLU A 88 -3.41 11.76 9.61
C GLU A 88 -3.69 11.40 8.15
N LEU A 89 -2.80 10.61 7.52
CA LEU A 89 -3.05 10.07 6.19
C LEU A 89 -4.30 9.17 6.17
N GLY A 90 -4.55 8.42 7.23
CA GLY A 90 -5.76 7.62 7.41
C GLY A 90 -7.03 8.46 7.39
N HIS A 91 -7.06 9.58 8.12
CA HIS A 91 -8.18 10.52 8.05
C HIS A 91 -8.45 11.01 6.63
N PHE A 92 -7.38 11.40 5.93
CA PHE A 92 -7.48 11.90 4.57
C PHE A 92 -7.98 10.84 3.57
N ILE A 93 -7.38 9.65 3.57
CA ILE A 93 -7.71 8.57 2.60
C ILE A 93 -9.08 7.98 2.87
N LEU A 94 -9.47 7.82 4.13
CA LEU A 94 -10.79 7.31 4.51
C LEU A 94 -11.90 8.37 4.37
N LYS A 95 -11.54 9.60 4.01
CA LYS A 95 -12.46 10.73 3.82
C LYS A 95 -13.35 10.95 5.03
N HIS A 96 -12.74 10.93 6.21
CA HIS A 96 -13.46 11.28 7.42
C HIS A 96 -13.98 12.73 7.31
N ASP A 97 -15.23 12.97 7.73
CA ASP A 97 -15.87 14.28 7.61
C ASP A 97 -15.29 15.25 8.65
N GLY A 98 -14.71 16.35 8.18
CA GLY A 98 -14.13 17.40 9.02
C GLY A 98 -13.04 18.18 8.27
N SER A 99 -12.95 19.49 8.51
CA SER A 99 -11.83 20.33 8.01
C SER A 99 -10.65 20.39 8.99
N TYR A 100 -10.84 19.85 10.20
CA TYR A 100 -9.90 19.84 11.32
C TYR A 100 -10.01 18.52 12.07
N PHE A 101 -8.89 17.80 12.18
CA PHE A 101 -8.76 16.63 13.05
C PHE A 101 -7.64 16.89 14.04
N THR A 102 -7.86 16.59 15.31
CA THR A 102 -6.82 16.66 16.33
C THR A 102 -6.74 15.30 17.01
N GLU A 103 -5.62 14.60 16.81
CA GLU A 103 -5.31 13.44 17.65
C GLU A 103 -5.11 13.98 19.07
N SER A 104 -6.06 13.71 19.96
CA SER A 104 -6.00 14.11 21.36
C SER A 104 -6.35 12.96 22.29
N VAL A 105 -5.73 12.96 23.47
CA VAL A 105 -5.90 11.93 24.49
C VAL A 105 -7.38 11.76 24.90
N ASP A 106 -8.19 12.81 24.76
CA ASP A 106 -9.59 12.85 25.19
C ASP A 106 -10.60 12.33 24.13
N ASN A 107 -10.20 12.17 22.85
CA ASN A 107 -11.09 11.79 21.73
C ASN A 107 -10.88 10.38 21.15
N GLN A 108 -9.99 9.57 21.73
CA GLN A 108 -9.53 8.28 21.19
C GLN A 108 -10.62 7.20 21.01
N GLU A 109 -11.80 7.38 21.59
CA GLU A 109 -12.89 6.38 21.52
C GLU A 109 -13.80 6.52 20.28
N SER A 110 -13.66 7.61 19.52
CA SER A 110 -14.51 7.82 18.35
C SER A 110 -14.25 6.75 17.27
N ILE A 111 -15.29 6.42 16.49
CA ILE A 111 -15.17 5.47 15.37
C ILE A 111 -14.10 5.95 14.39
N ILE A 112 -14.08 7.24 14.10
CA ILE A 112 -13.17 7.91 13.15
C ILE A 112 -11.70 7.70 13.58
N GLU A 113 -11.37 7.98 14.85
CA GLU A 113 -10.01 7.81 15.39
C GLU A 113 -9.56 6.34 15.32
N ARG A 114 -10.49 5.42 15.62
CA ARG A 114 -10.21 3.98 15.55
C ARG A 114 -9.97 3.51 14.12
N GLU A 115 -10.67 4.08 13.15
CA GLU A 115 -10.43 3.78 11.74
C GLU A 115 -9.06 4.28 11.27
N ALA A 116 -8.68 5.51 11.65
CA ALA A 116 -7.35 6.06 11.36
C ALA A 116 -6.24 5.24 12.04
N ASN A 117 -6.46 4.76 13.27
CA ASN A 117 -5.54 3.86 13.97
C ASN A 117 -5.34 2.53 13.25
N VAL A 118 -6.42 1.91 12.77
CA VAL A 118 -6.34 0.66 11.98
C VAL A 118 -5.61 0.90 10.67
N PHE A 119 -5.93 1.99 9.96
CA PHE A 119 -5.23 2.37 8.74
C PHE A 119 -3.73 2.52 8.99
N SER A 120 -3.34 3.29 10.01
CA SER A 120 -1.95 3.53 10.39
C SER A 120 -1.20 2.24 10.68
N ALA A 121 -1.80 1.35 11.49
CA ALA A 121 -1.20 0.07 11.83
C ALA A 121 -0.98 -0.84 10.62
N ILE A 122 -1.89 -0.82 9.63
CA ILE A 122 -1.77 -1.62 8.40
C ILE A 122 -0.73 -1.02 7.45
N VAL A 123 -0.66 0.30 7.31
CA VAL A 123 0.36 0.96 6.49
C VAL A 123 1.76 0.75 7.08
N LEU A 124 1.92 0.90 8.40
CA LEU A 124 3.22 0.69 9.04
C LEU A 124 3.65 -0.78 9.01
N MET A 125 2.70 -1.70 9.20
CA MET A 125 2.99 -3.13 9.33
C MET A 125 2.03 -3.96 8.46
N PRO A 126 2.22 -3.99 7.13
CA PRO A 126 1.31 -4.68 6.22
C PRO A 126 1.35 -6.20 6.41
N ASP A 127 0.23 -6.89 6.24
CA ASP A 127 0.13 -8.34 6.50
C ASP A 127 1.16 -9.13 5.68
N ILE A 128 1.33 -8.79 4.39
CA ILE A 128 2.28 -9.46 3.50
C ILE A 128 3.75 -9.22 3.90
N VAL A 129 4.04 -8.06 4.49
CA VAL A 129 5.37 -7.68 5.00
C VAL A 129 5.64 -8.45 6.29
N LEU A 130 4.67 -8.50 7.21
CA LEU A 130 4.76 -9.31 8.43
C LEU A 130 4.95 -10.79 8.09
N LEU A 131 4.22 -11.33 7.11
CA LEU A 131 4.42 -12.70 6.63
C LEU A 131 5.85 -12.90 6.10
N SER A 132 6.35 -11.97 5.28
CA SER A 132 7.70 -12.06 4.70
C SER A 132 8.77 -12.04 5.79
N LYS A 133 8.64 -11.14 6.77
CA LYS A 133 9.62 -10.96 7.84
C LYS A 133 9.57 -12.07 8.90
N ILE A 134 8.38 -12.40 9.40
CA ILE A 134 8.21 -13.32 10.53
C ILE A 134 8.25 -14.78 10.08
N TYR A 135 7.54 -15.14 9.01
CA TYR A 135 7.41 -16.54 8.60
C TYR A 135 8.55 -17.00 7.68
N TYR A 136 8.87 -16.21 6.65
CA TYR A 136 9.88 -16.59 5.66
C TYR A 136 11.30 -16.23 6.08
N ALA A 137 11.52 -15.02 6.60
CA ALA A 137 12.83 -14.59 7.07
C ALA A 137 13.11 -14.95 8.54
N CYS A 138 12.12 -15.45 9.29
CA CYS A 138 12.24 -15.85 10.68
C CYS A 138 12.82 -14.75 11.60
N GLU A 139 12.51 -13.49 11.31
CA GLU A 139 13.04 -12.34 12.05
C GLU A 139 12.47 -12.28 13.47
N SER A 140 13.29 -11.86 14.45
CA SER A 140 12.87 -11.70 15.84
C SER A 140 11.96 -10.48 16.02
N PHE A 141 11.17 -10.46 17.10
CA PHE A 141 10.30 -9.32 17.43
C PHE A 141 11.06 -8.00 17.39
N GLN A 142 12.26 -7.97 18.00
CA GLN A 142 13.09 -6.78 18.04
C GLN A 142 13.51 -6.32 16.65
N LYS A 143 13.93 -7.25 15.79
CA LYS A 143 14.34 -6.93 14.42
C LYS A 143 13.17 -6.40 13.59
N VAL A 144 12.00 -7.04 13.65
CA VAL A 144 10.81 -6.56 12.92
C VAL A 144 10.38 -5.17 13.40
N LYS A 145 10.43 -4.93 14.72
CA LYS A 145 10.14 -3.63 15.31
C LYS A 145 11.11 -2.54 14.83
N GLU A 146 12.40 -2.85 14.77
CA GLU A 146 13.45 -1.93 14.31
C GLU A 146 13.34 -1.65 12.81
N ASP A 147 13.23 -2.69 11.98
CA ASP A 147 13.15 -2.58 10.52
C ASP A 147 11.91 -1.80 10.05
N LEU A 148 10.80 -1.91 10.77
CA LEU A 148 9.56 -1.19 10.47
C LEU A 148 9.44 0.15 11.22
N GLU A 149 10.43 0.48 12.07
CA GLU A 149 10.50 1.73 12.85
C GLU A 149 9.20 2.00 13.65
N VAL A 150 8.67 0.96 14.28
CA VAL A 150 7.44 1.02 15.10
C VAL A 150 7.73 0.83 16.59
N SER A 151 6.79 1.22 17.44
CA SER A 151 6.91 0.96 18.88
C SER A 151 6.65 -0.52 19.18
N LYS A 152 7.19 -1.01 20.31
CA LYS A 152 6.90 -2.36 20.81
C LYS A 152 5.40 -2.59 20.96
N GLN A 153 4.70 -1.60 21.49
CA GLN A 153 3.26 -1.66 21.71
C GLN A 153 2.48 -1.77 20.39
N ALA A 154 2.87 -0.98 19.38
CA ALA A 154 2.22 -1.02 18.07
C ALA A 154 2.35 -2.40 17.41
N LEU A 155 3.56 -2.98 17.37
CA LEU A 155 3.77 -4.32 16.80
C LEU A 155 3.02 -5.40 17.58
N TYR A 156 3.03 -5.33 18.91
CA TYR A 156 2.32 -6.28 19.76
C TYR A 156 0.81 -6.31 19.46
N PHE A 157 0.13 -5.16 19.50
CA PHE A 157 -1.30 -5.10 19.21
C PHE A 157 -1.63 -5.42 17.76
N ARG A 158 -0.76 -5.01 16.82
CA ARG A 158 -0.93 -5.32 15.41
C ARG A 158 -0.98 -6.81 15.14
N LEU A 159 -0.10 -7.61 15.77
CA LEU A 159 -0.07 -9.06 15.62
C LEU A 159 -1.32 -9.70 16.22
N ILE A 160 -1.75 -9.26 17.41
CA ILE A 160 -2.99 -9.76 18.03
C ILE A 160 -4.19 -9.49 17.12
N ASP A 161 -4.34 -8.25 16.63
CA ASP A 161 -5.47 -7.86 15.80
C ASP A 161 -5.46 -8.59 14.45
N LEU A 162 -4.28 -8.79 13.85
CA LEU A 162 -4.11 -9.62 12.66
C LEU A 162 -4.67 -11.03 12.88
N LEU A 163 -4.16 -11.72 13.90
CA LEU A 163 -4.49 -13.12 14.14
C LEU A 163 -5.95 -13.31 14.54
N ARG A 164 -6.50 -12.34 15.29
CA ARG A 164 -7.91 -12.32 15.69
C ARG A 164 -8.82 -12.18 14.48
N VAL A 165 -8.49 -11.27 13.54
CA VAL A 165 -9.30 -11.02 12.34
C VAL A 165 -9.34 -12.23 11.43
N TYR A 166 -8.21 -12.93 11.28
CA TYR A 166 -8.17 -14.18 10.55
C TYR A 166 -8.68 -15.39 11.34
N LYS A 167 -9.07 -15.20 12.61
CA LYS A 167 -9.62 -16.24 13.49
C LYS A 167 -8.72 -17.48 13.56
N VAL A 168 -7.42 -17.25 13.69
CA VAL A 168 -6.41 -18.33 13.71
C VAL A 168 -6.61 -19.27 14.88
N ASP A 169 -6.89 -18.70 16.06
CA ASP A 169 -7.09 -19.43 17.30
C ASP A 169 -7.95 -18.59 18.27
N THR A 170 -8.14 -19.10 19.49
CA THR A 170 -8.71 -18.40 20.63
C THR A 170 -7.89 -17.18 21.04
N GLU A 171 -8.57 -16.18 21.61
CA GLU A 171 -7.94 -14.94 22.08
C GLU A 171 -6.76 -15.18 23.05
N SER A 172 -6.87 -16.18 23.93
CA SER A 172 -5.80 -16.54 24.87
C SER A 172 -4.60 -17.15 24.17
N ALA A 173 -4.82 -18.04 23.19
CA ALA A 173 -3.75 -18.67 22.44
C ALA A 173 -3.02 -17.65 21.54
N ILE A 174 -3.77 -16.73 20.92
CA ILE A 174 -3.20 -15.61 20.14
C ILE A 174 -2.28 -14.75 21.01
N LYS A 175 -2.76 -14.32 22.19
CA LYS A 175 -1.95 -13.51 23.11
C LYS A 175 -0.69 -14.25 23.55
N GLN A 176 -0.83 -15.51 23.94
CA GLN A 176 0.30 -16.34 24.32
C GLN A 176 1.34 -16.45 23.20
N ALA A 177 0.93 -16.70 21.96
CA ALA A 177 1.85 -16.79 20.83
C ALA A 177 2.62 -15.48 20.56
N VAL A 178 1.96 -14.34 20.76
CA VAL A 178 2.59 -13.01 20.61
C VAL A 178 3.50 -12.68 21.80
N ASP A 179 3.12 -13.05 23.04
CA ASP A 179 3.96 -12.92 24.24
C ASP A 179 5.23 -13.77 24.12
N GLU A 180 5.11 -15.02 23.68
CA GLU A 180 6.24 -15.90 23.41
C GLU A 180 7.17 -15.30 22.35
N TYR A 181 6.63 -14.75 21.25
CA TYR A 181 7.44 -14.09 20.22
C TYR A 181 8.16 -12.84 20.75
N LEU A 182 7.50 -12.07 21.60
CA LEU A 182 8.10 -10.92 22.29
C LEU A 182 9.28 -11.34 23.19
N ASP A 183 9.19 -12.52 23.82
CA ASP A 183 10.25 -13.13 24.63
C ASP A 183 11.31 -13.88 23.79
N GLY A 184 11.22 -13.82 22.46
CA GLY A 184 12.17 -14.42 21.52
C GLY A 184 11.88 -15.87 21.12
N GLN A 185 10.72 -16.41 21.50
CA GLN A 185 10.26 -17.75 21.13
C GLN A 185 9.34 -17.67 19.90
N ASN A 186 9.83 -18.11 18.75
CA ASN A 186 9.12 -17.88 17.47
C ASN A 186 8.11 -18.99 17.09
N ALA A 187 8.15 -20.16 17.73
CA ALA A 187 7.48 -21.36 17.23
C ALA A 187 5.95 -21.22 17.10
N SER A 188 5.29 -20.73 18.16
CA SER A 188 3.83 -20.58 18.18
C SER A 188 3.36 -19.54 17.17
N LEU A 189 4.01 -18.38 17.11
CA LEU A 189 3.67 -17.36 16.11
C LEU A 189 3.95 -17.85 14.69
N HIS A 190 5.05 -18.56 14.46
CA HIS A 190 5.37 -19.14 13.15
C HIS A 190 4.30 -20.14 12.69
N HIS A 191 3.78 -20.96 13.61
CA HIS A 191 2.65 -21.85 13.33
C HIS A 191 1.40 -21.07 12.93
N CYS A 192 1.07 -19.98 13.63
CA CYS A 192 -0.04 -19.12 13.26
C CYS A 192 0.11 -18.55 11.84
N PHE A 193 1.31 -18.05 11.49
CA PHE A 193 1.56 -17.56 10.13
C PHE A 193 1.57 -18.67 9.08
N HIS A 194 1.97 -19.89 9.42
CA HIS A 194 1.88 -21.05 8.53
C HIS A 194 0.44 -21.31 8.09
N GLN A 195 -0.52 -21.18 9.00
CA GLN A 195 -1.95 -21.35 8.72
C GLN A 195 -2.50 -20.24 7.80
N LEU A 196 -1.91 -19.04 7.84
CA LEU A 196 -2.38 -17.87 7.08
C LEU A 196 -1.67 -17.63 5.75
N LYS A 197 -0.49 -18.22 5.53
CA LYS A 197 0.41 -17.84 4.42
C LYS A 197 -0.27 -17.87 3.05
N GLU A 198 -1.03 -18.91 2.74
CA GLU A 198 -1.65 -19.06 1.41
C GLU A 198 -2.72 -17.98 1.19
N MET A 199 -3.59 -17.76 2.20
CA MET A 199 -4.63 -16.75 2.14
C MET A 199 -4.05 -15.33 1.99
N MET A 200 -2.99 -15.00 2.73
CA MET A 200 -2.34 -13.69 2.64
C MET A 200 -1.67 -13.47 1.28
N ILE A 201 -1.04 -14.51 0.73
CA ILE A 201 -0.41 -14.45 -0.60
C ILE A 201 -1.47 -14.30 -1.68
N GLU A 202 -2.57 -15.05 -1.60
CA GLU A 202 -3.71 -14.93 -2.51
C GLU A 202 -4.35 -13.54 -2.43
N GLU A 203 -4.61 -13.03 -1.22
CA GLU A 203 -5.14 -11.68 -1.00
C GLU A 203 -4.19 -10.63 -1.61
N PHE A 204 -2.89 -10.70 -1.30
CA PHE A 204 -1.91 -9.78 -1.87
C PHE A 204 -1.92 -9.86 -3.39
N ASN A 205 -1.91 -11.06 -3.97
CA ASN A 205 -1.93 -11.29 -5.41
C ASN A 205 -3.21 -10.83 -6.09
N HIS A 206 -4.35 -10.79 -5.38
CA HIS A 206 -5.62 -10.30 -5.90
C HIS A 206 -5.60 -8.80 -6.25
N TYR A 207 -4.89 -7.98 -5.46
CA TYR A 207 -4.78 -6.53 -5.70
C TYR A 207 -3.78 -6.22 -6.82
N GLN A 208 -4.04 -6.68 -8.05
CA GLN A 208 -3.21 -6.36 -9.22
C GLN A 208 -3.42 -4.90 -9.64
N PRO A 209 -2.35 -4.16 -10.01
CA PRO A 209 -2.51 -2.84 -10.58
C PRO A 209 -3.33 -2.91 -11.88
N SER A 210 -4.15 -1.88 -12.12
CA SER A 210 -4.93 -1.80 -13.36
C SER A 210 -4.00 -1.85 -14.59
N LEU A 211 -4.53 -2.31 -15.73
CA LEU A 211 -3.79 -2.29 -17.00
C LEU A 211 -3.26 -0.89 -17.31
N ILE A 212 -4.05 0.15 -17.04
CA ILE A 212 -3.66 1.55 -17.25
C ILE A 212 -2.48 1.97 -16.38
N ALA A 213 -2.45 1.57 -15.10
CA ALA A 213 -1.35 1.86 -14.20
C ALA A 213 -0.05 1.22 -14.69
N ARG A 214 -0.10 -0.08 -15.02
CA ARG A 214 1.05 -0.82 -15.61
C ARG A 214 1.54 -0.18 -16.91
N LEU A 215 0.61 0.20 -17.80
CA LEU A 215 0.93 0.91 -19.03
C LEU A 215 1.61 2.25 -18.77
N LYS A 216 1.12 3.06 -17.81
CA LYS A 216 1.74 4.34 -17.47
C LYS A 216 3.18 4.17 -17.01
N LYS A 217 3.46 3.17 -16.18
CA LYS A 217 4.81 2.88 -15.69
C LYS A 217 5.75 2.49 -16.83
N ILE A 218 5.37 1.47 -17.62
CA ILE A 218 6.22 0.97 -18.71
C ILE A 218 6.45 2.07 -19.74
N LEU A 219 5.39 2.78 -20.15
CA LEU A 219 5.50 3.86 -21.14
C LEU A 219 6.31 5.06 -20.65
N LYS A 220 6.45 5.29 -19.34
CA LYS A 220 7.37 6.30 -18.80
C LYS A 220 8.83 5.94 -19.06
N GLN A 221 9.16 4.65 -19.15
CA GLN A 221 10.51 4.14 -19.35
C GLN A 221 10.83 3.89 -20.84
N THR A 222 9.92 3.21 -21.56
CA THR A 222 10.18 2.71 -22.92
C THR A 222 9.40 3.45 -24.01
N ASN A 223 8.35 4.20 -23.64
CA ASN A 223 7.37 4.84 -24.53
C ASN A 223 6.60 3.89 -25.46
N PHE A 224 6.84 2.58 -25.37
CA PHE A 224 6.25 1.54 -26.22
C PHE A 224 6.18 0.22 -25.46
N VAL A 225 5.07 -0.50 -25.57
CA VAL A 225 4.84 -1.79 -24.89
C VAL A 225 3.97 -2.69 -25.76
N THR A 226 4.23 -4.00 -25.75
CA THR A 226 3.50 -4.96 -26.59
C THR A 226 2.81 -6.06 -25.80
N SER A 227 1.98 -6.84 -26.50
CA SER A 227 1.27 -7.97 -25.91
C SER A 227 2.16 -9.17 -25.55
N GLN A 228 3.46 -9.10 -25.83
CA GLN A 228 4.42 -10.04 -25.24
C GLN A 228 4.66 -9.73 -23.76
N GLU A 229 4.74 -8.44 -23.41
CA GLU A 229 4.92 -7.98 -22.04
C GLU A 229 3.59 -7.92 -21.28
N LEU A 230 2.51 -7.51 -21.96
CA LEU A 230 1.16 -7.39 -21.40
C LEU A 230 0.14 -8.13 -22.28
N PRO A 231 -0.03 -9.45 -22.11
CA PRO A 231 -0.95 -10.26 -22.92
C PRO A 231 -2.39 -9.73 -22.95
N GLU A 232 -2.82 -9.01 -21.90
CA GLU A 232 -4.12 -8.36 -21.80
C GLU A 232 -4.39 -7.34 -22.92
N LEU A 233 -3.35 -6.84 -23.59
CA LEU A 233 -3.49 -5.92 -24.74
C LEU A 233 -4.18 -6.57 -25.96
N LEU A 234 -4.18 -7.90 -26.05
CA LEU A 234 -4.91 -8.63 -27.10
C LEU A 234 -6.43 -8.56 -26.91
N ASP A 235 -6.90 -8.27 -25.69
CA ASP A 235 -8.32 -8.06 -25.41
C ASP A 235 -8.75 -6.65 -25.86
N GLN A 236 -9.28 -6.58 -27.08
CA GLN A 236 -9.72 -5.33 -27.69
C GLN A 236 -10.90 -4.67 -26.96
N THR A 237 -11.65 -5.40 -26.13
CA THR A 237 -12.75 -4.82 -25.34
C THR A 237 -12.24 -3.80 -24.31
N ARG A 238 -10.95 -3.90 -23.96
CA ARG A 238 -10.24 -3.01 -23.04
C ARG A 238 -9.53 -1.86 -23.73
N TRP A 239 -9.67 -1.68 -25.03
CA TRP A 239 -8.95 -0.60 -25.71
C TRP A 239 -9.52 0.79 -25.41
N ASP A 240 -10.79 0.87 -25.04
CA ASP A 240 -11.42 2.13 -24.67
C ASP A 240 -10.84 2.69 -23.36
N GLU A 241 -10.51 1.84 -22.37
CA GLU A 241 -9.81 2.30 -21.15
C GLU A 241 -8.41 2.84 -21.47
N ILE A 242 -7.71 2.26 -22.46
CA ILE A 242 -6.39 2.73 -22.90
C ILE A 242 -6.51 4.08 -23.59
N ARG A 243 -7.48 4.22 -24.50
CA ARG A 243 -7.72 5.45 -25.28
C ARG A 243 -8.25 6.60 -24.44
N ALA A 244 -8.81 6.34 -23.26
CA ALA A 244 -9.19 7.37 -22.30
C ALA A 244 -7.96 8.17 -21.81
N VAL A 245 -6.76 7.57 -21.83
CA VAL A 245 -5.52 8.31 -21.59
C VAL A 245 -5.11 9.02 -22.90
N LYS A 246 -5.32 10.33 -22.98
CA LYS A 246 -5.18 11.15 -24.21
C LYS A 246 -3.92 10.88 -25.04
N LYS A 247 -2.78 10.70 -24.36
CA LYS A 247 -1.46 10.50 -24.97
C LYS A 247 -1.18 9.04 -25.34
N PHE A 248 -1.98 8.08 -24.92
CA PHE A 248 -1.80 6.68 -25.29
C PHE A 248 -2.59 6.36 -26.55
N LYS A 249 -1.95 5.58 -27.42
CA LYS A 249 -2.55 4.99 -28.61
C LYS A 249 -2.30 3.50 -28.57
N VAL A 250 -3.27 2.75 -29.07
CA VAL A 250 -3.24 1.28 -29.08
C VAL A 250 -3.62 0.78 -30.46
N TRP A 251 -2.88 -0.22 -30.95
CA TRP A 251 -3.13 -0.84 -32.23
C TRP A 251 -2.72 -2.32 -32.25
N LEU A 252 -3.09 -3.04 -33.30
CA LEU A 252 -2.79 -4.45 -33.53
C LEU A 252 -2.14 -4.60 -34.90
N VAL A 253 -1.01 -5.30 -34.96
CA VAL A 253 -0.44 -5.79 -36.22
C VAL A 253 -0.65 -7.30 -36.32
N TYR A 254 -0.95 -7.76 -37.53
CA TYR A 254 -1.15 -9.16 -37.85
C TYR A 254 -0.29 -9.54 -39.06
N ASN A 255 0.40 -10.68 -38.97
CA ASN A 255 1.19 -11.21 -40.07
C ASN A 255 1.26 -12.75 -39.97
N LYS A 256 0.84 -13.45 -41.04
CA LYS A 256 0.94 -14.92 -41.18
C LYS A 256 0.46 -15.71 -39.95
N GLY A 257 -0.72 -15.39 -39.43
CA GLY A 257 -1.29 -16.10 -38.28
C GLY A 257 -0.81 -15.60 -36.91
N LYS A 258 0.15 -14.67 -36.85
CA LYS A 258 0.61 -14.06 -35.59
C LYS A 258 0.01 -12.66 -35.43
N SER A 259 -0.38 -12.34 -34.20
CA SER A 259 -0.95 -11.05 -33.80
C SER A 259 -0.09 -10.44 -32.68
N LEU A 260 0.16 -9.13 -32.75
CA LEU A 260 0.83 -8.38 -31.70
C LEU A 260 0.08 -7.07 -31.47
N ALA A 261 -0.51 -6.92 -30.28
CA ALA A 261 -1.08 -5.66 -29.84
C ALA A 261 0.00 -4.80 -29.19
N TYR A 262 -0.08 -3.50 -29.35
CA TYR A 262 0.92 -2.58 -28.79
C TYR A 262 0.30 -1.24 -28.42
N VAL A 263 0.87 -0.62 -27.38
CA VAL A 263 0.52 0.72 -26.91
C VAL A 263 1.76 1.60 -26.99
N TRP A 264 1.59 2.87 -27.36
CA TRP A 264 2.67 3.86 -27.35
C TRP A 264 2.21 5.22 -26.85
N ASP A 265 3.15 6.01 -26.33
CA ASP A 265 2.92 7.43 -25.99
C ASP A 265 3.08 8.29 -27.25
N SER A 266 1.97 8.83 -27.76
CA SER A 266 1.94 9.63 -29.00
C SER A 266 2.66 10.97 -28.88
N ASN A 267 3.02 11.41 -27.68
CA ASN A 267 3.86 12.60 -27.49
C ASN A 267 5.35 12.28 -27.67
N LYS A 268 5.72 10.99 -27.72
CA LYS A 268 7.10 10.51 -27.74
C LYS A 268 7.43 9.67 -28.98
N LEU A 269 6.45 8.97 -29.55
CA LEU A 269 6.59 8.16 -30.75
C LEU A 269 5.48 8.49 -31.76
N SER A 270 5.86 8.66 -33.02
CA SER A 270 4.88 8.76 -34.09
C SER A 270 4.23 7.40 -34.38
N GLU A 271 3.03 7.42 -34.99
CA GLU A 271 2.33 6.20 -35.37
C GLU A 271 3.14 5.33 -36.34
N THR A 272 3.87 5.94 -37.28
CA THR A 272 4.69 5.23 -38.25
C THR A 272 5.88 4.53 -37.59
N GLU A 273 6.53 5.18 -36.62
CA GLU A 273 7.62 4.59 -35.83
C GLU A 273 7.12 3.45 -34.94
N ALA A 274 6.00 3.66 -34.23
CA ALA A 274 5.40 2.64 -33.38
C ALA A 274 5.00 1.40 -34.20
N ARG A 275 4.35 1.60 -35.35
CA ARG A 275 3.99 0.51 -36.26
C ARG A 275 5.21 -0.21 -36.83
N ARG A 276 6.29 0.52 -37.16
CA ARG A 276 7.54 -0.08 -37.62
C ARG A 276 8.16 -0.96 -36.54
N LYS A 277 8.22 -0.48 -35.29
CA LYS A 277 8.70 -1.28 -34.14
C LYS A 277 7.87 -2.54 -33.94
N ALA A 278 6.54 -2.42 -33.91
CA ALA A 278 5.64 -3.56 -33.75
C ALA A 278 5.82 -4.62 -34.85
N ASN A 279 5.97 -4.20 -36.11
CA ASN A 279 6.22 -5.14 -37.21
C ASN A 279 7.58 -5.83 -37.07
N LEU A 280 8.61 -5.14 -36.57
CA LEU A 280 9.92 -5.75 -36.33
C LEU A 280 9.83 -6.81 -35.23
N GLU A 281 9.19 -6.51 -34.10
CA GLU A 281 8.99 -7.50 -33.02
C GLU A 281 8.16 -8.71 -33.47
N LEU A 282 7.09 -8.48 -34.25
CA LEU A 282 6.26 -9.55 -34.79
C LEU A 282 7.01 -10.50 -35.74
N LEU A 283 8.08 -10.04 -36.39
CA LEU A 283 8.93 -10.89 -37.24
C LEU A 283 9.85 -11.82 -36.43
N VAL A 284 10.15 -11.48 -35.18
CA VAL A 284 11.02 -12.27 -34.29
C VAL A 284 10.23 -13.22 -33.39
N MET A 285 8.91 -13.02 -33.26
CA MET A 285 7.96 -13.99 -32.69
C MET A 285 7.84 -15.22 -33.55
#